data_AF-A0A959H3R0-F1
#
_entry.id   AF-A0A959H3R0-F1
#
_cell.length_a   1.000
_cell.length_b   1.000
_cell.length_c   1.000
_cell.angle_alpha   90.00
_cell.angle_beta   90.00
_cell.angle_gamma   90.00
#
_symmetry.space_group_name_H-M   'P 1'
#
loop_
_entity.id
_entity.type
_entity.pdbx_description
1 polymer ?
#
loop_
_entity_poly.entity_id
_entity_poly.type
_entity_poly.pdbx_seq_one_letter_code
_entity_poly.pdbx_strand_id
1 'polypeptide(L)'
;MKKLTKLFSLLFFLCSSSALFTQSQLTEHTLKLDNPANMPAVGIEDLAWLAGRWLGEGFDGTLEENWNPPMGGTMVATFRLVEEGKAHFYEICLIQPEGQSLVYKVKHFNPDLTGWEEKDEYVTFPLVKLEPNTAYFNGLTIQRDGNTITQYLAMKQKDGSHKEATLVFRRASATATPASQEVLSEFRWAGKKIPLMLLGSYHMSNPGADQFNLDSDDVLAPKRQAEIEAVVKRLAAFKPTRIAVEAPFGDSATVARYQEYLAGKYELRRSEEEQIGFRLAKMLGHETIYPIDVQGRFDQAALEEVVAANPAGHGPRLAGLDQIGKAAIAQMGQWLREGTIADMLYEMNRPEFLDLNYQLYVRFFLPTVEGGNYAGADLVADWHQRNLRIMSNLHQIGFTPEDRVLVVYGQGHVPLFERIAEDSPYFEVVSVLPYLR
;
A
#
# COMPACT_ATOMS: atom_id res chain seq x y z
N MET A 1 -11.67 -37.39 51.14
CA MET A 1 -12.90 -36.87 51.81
C MET A 1 -12.61 -35.43 52.20
N LYS A 2 -12.97 -34.44 51.39
CA LYS A 2 -14.29 -33.80 51.25
C LYS A 2 -14.11 -32.34 51.69
N LYS A 3 -14.30 -31.44 50.72
CA LYS A 3 -14.45 -29.98 50.85
C LYS A 3 -13.16 -29.16 50.98
N LEU A 4 -12.53 -28.86 49.84
CA LEU A 4 -12.32 -27.45 49.43
C LEU A 4 -11.95 -27.29 47.94
N THR A 5 -12.50 -28.14 47.06
CA THR A 5 -12.67 -27.86 45.63
C THR A 5 -13.98 -27.10 45.46
N LYS A 6 -13.95 -25.78 45.64
CA LYS A 6 -15.02 -24.82 45.26
C LYS A 6 -14.53 -23.38 45.42
N LEU A 7 -13.47 -23.04 44.69
CA LEU A 7 -13.04 -21.65 44.49
C LEU A 7 -12.42 -21.48 43.09
N PHE A 8 -13.05 -22.11 42.11
CA PHE A 8 -12.72 -22.01 40.68
C PHE A 8 -13.98 -21.77 39.83
N SER A 9 -15.05 -21.27 40.45
CA SER A 9 -16.37 -21.14 39.82
C SER A 9 -17.10 -19.85 40.23
N LEU A 10 -16.37 -18.76 40.46
CA LEU A 10 -16.97 -17.47 40.79
C LEU A 10 -16.12 -16.27 40.32
N LEU A 11 -15.73 -16.28 39.04
CA LEU A 11 -15.31 -15.07 38.30
C LEU A 11 -15.49 -15.30 36.78
N PHE A 12 -16.54 -16.04 36.45
CA PHE A 12 -16.96 -16.37 35.09
C PHE A 12 -18.49 -16.27 34.99
N PHE A 13 -19.11 -15.26 35.59
CA PHE A 13 -20.53 -14.95 35.40
C PHE A 13 -20.82 -13.51 35.84
N LEU A 14 -20.20 -12.57 35.13
CA LEU A 14 -20.87 -11.32 34.75
C LEU A 14 -20.85 -11.29 33.22
N CYS A 15 -21.63 -12.21 32.63
CA CYS A 15 -22.29 -11.90 31.37
C CYS A 15 -23.24 -10.74 31.68
N SER A 16 -22.74 -9.51 31.61
CA SER A 16 -23.58 -8.41 31.17
C SER A 16 -24.06 -8.80 29.79
N SER A 17 -25.29 -9.27 29.74
CA SER A 17 -26.09 -9.39 28.53
C SER A 17 -26.21 -8.01 27.90
N SER A 18 -25.20 -7.57 27.16
CA SER A 18 -25.47 -6.80 25.96
C SER A 18 -26.24 -7.75 25.07
N ALA A 19 -27.55 -7.53 24.95
CA ALA A 19 -28.28 -8.06 23.83
C ALA A 19 -27.47 -7.67 22.58
N LEU A 20 -26.77 -8.63 21.99
CA LEU A 20 -26.28 -8.52 20.63
C LEU A 20 -27.53 -8.44 19.77
N PHE A 21 -28.08 -7.23 19.63
CA PHE A 21 -29.08 -6.96 18.62
C PHE A 21 -28.38 -7.15 17.29
N THR A 22 -28.58 -8.33 16.70
CA THR A 22 -28.13 -8.61 15.35
C THR A 22 -28.94 -7.68 14.45
N GLN A 23 -28.34 -6.58 14.01
CA GLN A 23 -28.98 -5.68 13.05
C GLN A 23 -29.14 -6.44 11.74
N SER A 24 -30.32 -6.38 11.14
CA SER A 24 -30.57 -7.08 9.89
C SER A 24 -29.80 -6.41 8.75
N GLN A 25 -29.17 -7.23 7.92
CA GLN A 25 -28.47 -6.80 6.72
C GLN A 25 -29.50 -6.57 5.60
N LEU A 26 -29.44 -5.42 4.92
CA LEU A 26 -30.37 -5.06 3.85
C LEU A 26 -29.78 -5.37 2.46
N THR A 27 -28.49 -5.13 2.29
CA THR A 27 -27.66 -5.50 1.11
C THR A 27 -26.27 -5.92 1.60
N GLU A 28 -25.33 -6.22 0.71
CA GLU A 28 -23.97 -6.64 1.09
C GLU A 28 -23.30 -5.69 2.08
N HIS A 29 -23.45 -4.37 1.91
CA HIS A 29 -22.77 -3.38 2.74
C HIS A 29 -23.72 -2.49 3.55
N THR A 30 -25.04 -2.63 3.42
CA THR A 30 -26.00 -1.78 4.14
C THR A 30 -26.81 -2.55 5.19
N LEU A 31 -27.17 -1.83 6.27
CA LEU A 31 -27.96 -2.35 7.38
C LEU A 31 -29.37 -1.78 7.38
N LYS A 32 -30.28 -2.54 7.97
CA LYS A 32 -31.65 -2.11 8.25
C LYS A 32 -31.84 -1.88 9.74
N LEU A 33 -32.52 -0.79 10.07
CA LEU A 33 -32.98 -0.48 11.42
C LEU A 33 -34.33 -1.15 11.67
N ASP A 34 -34.33 -2.24 12.43
CA ASP A 34 -35.56 -2.98 12.74
C ASP A 34 -36.43 -2.30 13.81
N ASN A 35 -35.83 -1.50 14.70
CA ASN A 35 -36.55 -0.77 15.76
C ASN A 35 -35.88 0.59 16.00
N PRO A 36 -36.59 1.72 15.87
CA PRO A 36 -36.07 3.06 16.17
C PRO A 36 -35.47 3.21 17.58
N ALA A 37 -35.94 2.44 18.56
CA ALA A 37 -35.38 2.46 19.92
C ALA A 37 -33.92 1.96 20.00
N ASN A 38 -33.41 1.32 18.94
CA ASN A 38 -32.06 0.75 18.89
C ASN A 38 -31.01 1.73 18.31
N MET A 39 -31.39 2.96 17.99
CA MET A 39 -30.43 3.96 17.52
C MET A 39 -29.37 4.23 18.61
N PRO A 40 -28.07 4.19 18.26
CA PRO A 40 -26.99 4.31 19.24
C PRO A 40 -26.86 5.75 19.76
N ALA A 41 -26.44 5.92 21.00
CA ALA A 41 -26.13 7.24 21.54
C ALA A 41 -24.80 7.77 20.97
N VAL A 42 -24.84 8.81 20.14
CA VAL A 42 -23.67 9.39 19.45
C VAL A 42 -23.84 10.91 19.25
N GLY A 43 -22.73 11.64 19.14
CA GLY A 43 -22.71 13.07 18.87
C GLY A 43 -22.34 13.39 17.42
N ILE A 44 -22.69 14.59 16.94
CA ILE A 44 -22.37 15.03 15.57
C ILE A 44 -20.85 15.08 15.30
N GLU A 45 -20.05 15.35 16.33
CA GLU A 45 -18.58 15.40 16.24
C GLU A 45 -17.97 14.04 15.88
N ASP A 46 -18.66 12.94 16.17
CA ASP A 46 -18.21 11.59 15.81
C ASP A 46 -18.22 11.35 14.28
N LEU A 47 -18.82 12.28 13.51
CA LEU A 47 -18.83 12.28 12.04
C LEU A 47 -17.95 13.38 11.43
N ALA A 48 -17.13 14.08 12.22
CA ALA A 48 -16.24 15.14 11.72
C ALA A 48 -15.28 14.67 10.61
N TRP A 49 -14.97 13.37 10.57
CA TRP A 49 -14.15 12.76 9.52
C TRP A 49 -14.78 12.82 8.11
N LEU A 50 -16.09 13.04 7.99
CA LEU A 50 -16.79 13.16 6.71
C LEU A 50 -16.56 14.54 6.05
N ALA A 51 -16.14 15.55 6.82
CA ALA A 51 -15.95 16.91 6.33
C ALA A 51 -14.93 17.01 5.18
N GLY A 52 -15.26 17.84 4.20
CA GLY A 52 -14.44 18.14 3.04
C GLY A 52 -15.20 18.09 1.72
N ARG A 53 -14.45 18.32 0.64
CA ARG A 53 -14.92 18.22 -0.74
C ARG A 53 -14.49 16.89 -1.34
N TRP A 54 -15.43 16.23 -1.99
CA TRP A 54 -15.30 14.87 -2.48
C TRP A 54 -15.78 14.82 -3.93
N LEU A 55 -14.99 14.22 -4.82
CA LEU A 55 -15.29 14.03 -6.24
C LEU A 55 -15.27 12.55 -6.58
N GLY A 56 -16.28 12.07 -7.26
CA GLY A 56 -16.45 10.65 -7.53
C GLY A 56 -17.08 10.36 -8.88
N GLU A 57 -17.27 9.07 -9.14
CA GLU A 57 -18.04 8.56 -10.27
C GLU A 57 -19.15 7.65 -9.74
N GLY A 58 -20.32 7.71 -10.37
CA GLY A 58 -21.47 6.88 -10.04
C GLY A 58 -22.70 7.33 -10.82
N PHE A 59 -23.68 6.43 -10.96
CA PHE A 59 -24.88 6.65 -11.76
C PHE A 59 -24.57 7.14 -13.20
N ASP A 60 -23.54 6.56 -13.83
CA ASP A 60 -23.07 6.90 -15.18
C ASP A 60 -22.56 8.36 -15.36
N GLY A 61 -22.31 9.09 -14.27
CA GLY A 61 -21.79 10.45 -14.30
C GLY A 61 -20.76 10.79 -13.22
N THR A 62 -20.41 12.08 -13.17
CA THR A 62 -19.48 12.64 -12.19
C THR A 62 -20.24 13.16 -10.97
N LEU A 63 -19.81 12.74 -9.79
CA LEU A 63 -20.40 13.13 -8.51
C LEU A 63 -19.52 14.16 -7.81
N GLU A 64 -20.14 15.14 -7.17
CA GLU A 64 -19.48 16.06 -6.25
C GLU A 64 -20.28 16.14 -4.95
N GLU A 65 -19.62 15.97 -3.81
CA GLU A 65 -20.22 16.11 -2.49
C GLU A 65 -19.34 17.01 -1.60
N ASN A 66 -19.94 18.01 -0.95
CA ASN A 66 -19.24 18.99 -0.12
C ASN A 66 -19.82 18.99 1.30
N TRP A 67 -19.14 18.36 2.25
CA TRP A 67 -19.51 18.34 3.66
C TRP A 67 -18.84 19.44 4.45
N ASN A 68 -19.66 20.26 5.11
CA ASN A 68 -19.17 21.21 6.11
C ASN A 68 -18.77 20.49 7.41
N PRO A 69 -17.80 21.02 8.17
CA PRO A 69 -17.54 20.55 9.53
C PRO A 69 -18.79 20.64 10.43
N PRO A 70 -18.88 19.83 11.50
CA PRO A 70 -19.90 19.98 12.51
C PRO A 70 -19.98 21.43 13.02
N MET A 71 -21.16 22.02 12.99
CA MET A 71 -21.42 23.36 13.51
C MET A 71 -22.88 23.49 13.92
N GLY A 72 -23.13 24.10 15.09
CA GLY A 72 -24.49 24.29 15.60
C GLY A 72 -25.24 22.98 15.86
N GLY A 73 -24.51 21.88 16.12
CA GLY A 73 -25.09 20.55 16.33
C GLY A 73 -25.46 19.80 15.05
N THR A 74 -25.11 20.31 13.86
CA THR A 74 -25.44 19.67 12.57
C THR A 74 -24.25 19.61 11.64
N MET A 75 -24.32 18.75 10.63
CA MET A 75 -23.47 18.81 9.43
C MET A 75 -24.37 18.95 8.20
N VAL A 76 -23.98 19.84 7.29
CA VAL A 76 -24.70 20.08 6.04
C VAL A 76 -23.79 19.75 4.87
N ALA A 77 -24.33 19.11 3.85
CA ALA A 77 -23.67 18.91 2.58
C ALA A 77 -24.52 19.35 1.39
N THR A 78 -23.82 19.63 0.29
CA THR A 78 -24.42 19.68 -1.04
C THR A 78 -23.86 18.55 -1.89
N PHE A 79 -24.72 17.94 -2.69
CA PHE A 79 -24.36 16.95 -3.69
C PHE A 79 -24.75 17.44 -5.09
N ARG A 80 -24.00 17.02 -6.11
CA ARG A 80 -24.35 17.24 -7.52
C ARG A 80 -23.91 16.05 -8.38
N LEU A 81 -24.82 15.57 -9.22
CA LEU A 81 -24.50 14.70 -10.36
C LEU A 81 -24.34 15.55 -11.62
N VAL A 82 -23.28 15.30 -12.39
CA VAL A 82 -23.00 15.90 -13.69
C VAL A 82 -22.91 14.79 -14.73
N GLU A 83 -23.70 14.92 -15.80
CA GLU A 83 -23.67 14.03 -16.97
C GLU A 83 -23.46 14.88 -18.22
N GLU A 84 -22.59 14.43 -19.13
CA GLU A 84 -22.29 15.14 -20.39
C GLU A 84 -21.98 16.65 -20.22
N GLY A 85 -21.33 17.00 -19.10
CA GLY A 85 -20.95 18.38 -18.78
C GLY A 85 -22.10 19.27 -18.28
N LYS A 86 -23.29 18.71 -18.02
CA LYS A 86 -24.45 19.43 -17.48
C LYS A 86 -24.84 18.85 -16.12
N ALA A 87 -25.31 19.70 -15.21
CA ALA A 87 -25.88 19.23 -13.96
C ALA A 87 -27.15 18.42 -14.25
N HIS A 88 -27.23 17.18 -13.73
CA HIS A 88 -28.42 16.35 -13.80
C HIS A 88 -29.37 16.67 -12.64
N PHE A 89 -28.86 16.66 -11.41
CA PHE A 89 -29.61 17.03 -10.21
C PHE A 89 -28.68 17.42 -9.06
N TYR A 90 -29.26 17.99 -8.01
CA TYR A 90 -28.60 18.36 -6.77
C TYR A 90 -29.26 17.69 -5.57
N GLU A 91 -28.51 17.55 -4.48
CA GLU A 91 -29.08 17.25 -3.17
C GLU A 91 -28.59 18.25 -2.12
N ILE A 92 -29.45 18.52 -1.14
CA ILE A 92 -29.04 19.09 0.13
C ILE A 92 -29.15 17.98 1.18
N CYS A 93 -28.02 17.70 1.81
CA CYS A 93 -27.87 16.65 2.81
C CYS A 93 -27.71 17.28 4.19
N LEU A 94 -28.35 16.70 5.20
CA LEU A 94 -28.32 17.20 6.58
C LEU A 94 -28.18 16.03 7.55
N ILE A 95 -27.11 16.03 8.34
CA ILE A 95 -26.99 15.14 9.49
C ILE A 95 -27.26 15.96 10.75
N GLN A 96 -28.25 15.53 11.52
CA GLN A 96 -28.68 16.24 12.73
C GLN A 96 -29.10 15.27 13.85
N PRO A 97 -29.14 15.73 15.11
CA PRO A 97 -29.64 14.96 16.23
C PRO A 97 -31.09 14.55 16.09
N GLU A 98 -31.38 13.33 16.51
CA GLU A 98 -32.72 12.83 16.82
C GLU A 98 -32.66 12.07 18.15
N GLY A 99 -33.18 12.69 19.21
CA GLY A 99 -32.99 12.20 20.57
C GLY A 99 -31.51 12.17 20.96
N GLN A 100 -31.00 10.98 21.30
CA GLN A 100 -29.59 10.76 21.66
C GLN A 100 -28.71 10.32 20.48
N SER A 101 -29.28 10.20 19.28
CA SER A 101 -28.62 9.68 18.09
C SER A 101 -28.65 10.69 16.94
N LEU A 102 -28.36 10.23 15.71
CA LEU A 102 -28.32 11.05 14.51
C LEU A 102 -29.23 10.50 13.41
N VAL A 103 -29.74 11.39 12.57
CA VAL A 103 -30.44 11.07 11.32
C VAL A 103 -29.75 11.78 10.15
N TYR A 104 -29.61 11.09 9.03
CA TYR A 104 -29.23 11.70 7.74
C TYR A 104 -30.52 12.02 6.99
N LYS A 105 -30.70 13.26 6.54
CA LYS A 105 -31.80 13.70 5.68
C LYS A 105 -31.30 14.17 4.32
N VAL A 106 -32.05 13.86 3.27
CA VAL A 106 -31.78 14.30 1.89
C VAL A 106 -33.03 14.97 1.33
N LYS A 107 -32.83 16.05 0.57
CA LYS A 107 -33.84 16.59 -0.35
C LYS A 107 -33.22 16.79 -1.72
N HIS A 108 -33.90 16.33 -2.77
CA HIS A 108 -33.41 16.35 -4.14
C HIS A 108 -34.00 17.52 -4.92
N PHE A 109 -33.21 18.07 -5.84
CA PHE A 109 -33.58 19.20 -6.67
C PHE A 109 -33.16 19.01 -8.12
N ASN A 110 -34.04 19.38 -9.04
CA ASN A 110 -33.68 19.54 -10.45
C ASN A 110 -32.66 20.68 -10.65
N PRO A 111 -32.04 20.81 -11.84
CA PRO A 111 -31.08 21.88 -12.13
C PRO A 111 -31.64 23.30 -11.97
N ASP A 112 -32.96 23.48 -12.00
CA ASP A 112 -33.66 24.75 -11.80
C ASP A 112 -34.12 24.98 -10.34
N LEU A 113 -33.70 24.12 -9.41
CA LEU A 113 -34.05 24.11 -7.99
C LEU A 113 -35.50 23.75 -7.67
N THR A 114 -36.26 23.19 -8.62
CA THR A 114 -37.54 22.54 -8.28
C THR A 114 -37.30 21.25 -7.51
N GLY A 115 -37.95 21.08 -6.35
CA GLY A 115 -37.76 19.93 -5.46
C GLY A 115 -38.49 18.68 -5.94
N TRP A 116 -37.92 17.49 -5.68
CA TRP A 116 -38.58 16.21 -5.97
C TRP A 116 -39.57 15.80 -4.89
N GLU A 117 -39.18 15.96 -3.62
CA GLU A 117 -40.08 15.76 -2.50
C GLU A 117 -41.03 16.95 -2.34
N GLU A 118 -42.23 16.67 -1.82
CA GLU A 118 -43.19 17.70 -1.43
C GLU A 118 -42.57 18.74 -0.50
N LYS A 119 -43.18 19.93 -0.41
CA LYS A 119 -42.61 21.10 0.26
C LYS A 119 -41.99 20.79 1.63
N ASP A 120 -42.74 20.08 2.47
CA ASP A 120 -42.36 19.76 3.85
C ASP A 120 -41.83 18.32 4.01
N GLU A 121 -41.56 17.63 2.90
CA GLU A 121 -41.04 16.25 2.88
C GLU A 121 -39.56 16.18 2.50
N TYR A 122 -38.91 15.10 2.93
CA TYR A 122 -37.51 14.76 2.71
C TYR A 122 -37.28 13.26 2.96
N VAL A 123 -36.24 12.68 2.37
CA VAL A 123 -35.82 11.30 2.67
C VAL A 123 -35.04 11.29 3.97
N THR A 124 -35.28 10.31 4.85
CA THR A 124 -34.58 10.18 6.14
C THR A 124 -33.98 8.79 6.31
N PHE A 125 -32.70 8.74 6.69
CA PHE A 125 -31.95 7.53 7.03
C PHE A 125 -31.52 7.63 8.50
N PRO A 126 -32.22 6.96 9.43
CA PRO A 126 -31.80 6.91 10.83
C PRO A 126 -30.50 6.13 11.01
N LEU A 127 -29.65 6.57 11.96
CA LEU A 127 -28.39 5.89 12.26
C LEU A 127 -28.65 4.52 12.89
N VAL A 128 -28.07 3.47 12.31
CA VAL A 128 -28.14 2.10 12.81
C VAL A 128 -26.91 1.79 13.66
N LYS A 129 -25.71 2.15 13.19
CA LYS A 129 -24.43 1.82 13.83
C LYS A 129 -23.33 2.81 13.44
N LEU A 130 -22.39 3.07 14.35
CA LEU A 130 -21.21 3.87 14.08
C LEU A 130 -19.93 3.11 14.45
N GLU A 131 -18.93 3.17 13.58
CA GLU A 131 -17.57 2.68 13.74
C GLU A 131 -16.59 3.83 13.41
N PRO A 132 -15.29 3.76 13.79
CA PRO A 132 -14.38 4.91 13.70
C PRO A 132 -14.33 5.65 12.37
N ASN A 133 -14.51 4.95 11.24
CA ASN A 133 -14.55 5.53 9.90
C ASN A 133 -15.74 5.05 9.07
N THR A 134 -16.77 4.50 9.71
CA THR A 134 -17.95 3.95 9.01
C THR A 134 -19.23 4.31 9.74
N ALA A 135 -20.13 5.01 9.06
CA ALA A 135 -21.47 5.30 9.55
C ALA A 135 -22.48 4.46 8.77
N TYR A 136 -23.24 3.62 9.47
CA TYR A 136 -24.33 2.84 8.91
C TYR A 136 -25.64 3.52 9.26
N PHE A 137 -26.24 4.19 8.29
CA PHE A 137 -27.63 4.64 8.33
C PHE A 137 -28.54 3.58 7.69
N ASN A 138 -29.83 3.60 7.98
CA ASN A 138 -30.78 2.60 7.50
C ASN A 138 -30.85 2.59 5.97
N GLY A 139 -30.20 1.62 5.32
CA GLY A 139 -30.09 1.52 3.87
C GLY A 139 -29.01 2.39 3.22
N LEU A 140 -28.17 3.07 4.00
CA LEU A 140 -27.04 3.87 3.52
C LEU A 140 -25.82 3.64 4.41
N THR A 141 -24.69 3.26 3.82
CA THR A 141 -23.42 3.15 4.56
C THR A 141 -22.38 4.08 3.96
N ILE A 142 -21.74 4.88 4.80
CA ILE A 142 -20.67 5.79 4.42
C ILE A 142 -19.40 5.30 5.10
N GLN A 143 -18.42 4.88 4.31
CA GLN A 143 -17.14 4.38 4.79
C GLN A 143 -16.02 5.28 4.28
N ARG A 144 -15.07 5.61 5.15
CA ARG A 144 -13.85 6.34 4.79
C ARG A 144 -12.62 5.46 4.92
N ASP A 145 -11.78 5.50 3.88
CA ASP A 145 -10.43 4.95 3.88
C ASP A 145 -9.45 6.01 3.34
N GLY A 146 -8.64 6.59 4.22
CA GLY A 146 -7.70 7.67 3.89
C GLY A 146 -8.38 8.89 3.25
N ASN A 147 -8.13 9.07 1.94
CA ASN A 147 -8.69 10.14 1.10
C ASN A 147 -9.82 9.65 0.18
N THR A 148 -10.40 8.49 0.46
CA THR A 148 -11.53 7.92 -0.27
C THR A 148 -12.74 7.78 0.65
N ILE A 149 -13.92 8.12 0.14
CA ILE A 149 -15.21 7.76 0.72
C ILE A 149 -15.91 6.80 -0.23
N THR A 150 -16.41 5.70 0.31
CA THR A 150 -17.34 4.81 -0.40
C THR A 150 -18.70 4.89 0.26
N GLN A 151 -19.72 5.22 -0.52
CA GLN A 151 -21.11 5.16 -0.10
C GLN A 151 -21.80 3.97 -0.75
N TYR A 152 -22.49 3.17 0.07
CA TYR A 152 -23.33 2.07 -0.37
C TYR A 152 -24.78 2.43 -0.10
N LEU A 153 -25.61 2.44 -1.14
CA LEU A 153 -27.02 2.82 -1.05
C LEU A 153 -27.91 1.66 -1.50
N ALA A 154 -28.81 1.23 -0.60
CA ALA A 154 -29.81 0.21 -0.91
C ALA A 154 -31.00 0.82 -1.66
N MET A 155 -31.08 0.57 -2.96
CA MET A 155 -32.17 1.06 -3.81
C MET A 155 -33.26 0.00 -3.93
N LYS A 156 -34.46 0.32 -3.42
CA LYS A 156 -35.63 -0.55 -3.54
C LYS A 156 -36.06 -0.70 -5.00
N GLN A 157 -36.24 -1.94 -5.43
CA GLN A 157 -36.69 -2.33 -6.76
C GLN A 157 -38.21 -2.49 -6.82
N LYS A 158 -38.78 -2.55 -8.03
CA LYS A 158 -40.23 -2.71 -8.24
C LYS A 158 -40.79 -4.01 -7.64
N ASP A 159 -39.97 -5.06 -7.55
CA ASP A 159 -40.33 -6.35 -6.97
C ASP A 159 -40.19 -6.40 -5.44
N GLY A 160 -39.76 -5.29 -4.81
CA GLY A 160 -39.54 -5.18 -3.37
C GLY A 160 -38.14 -5.62 -2.90
N SER A 161 -37.30 -6.17 -3.79
CA SER A 161 -35.89 -6.41 -3.49
C SER A 161 -35.09 -5.11 -3.38
N HIS A 162 -33.86 -5.17 -2.88
CA HIS A 162 -32.94 -4.02 -2.85
C HIS A 162 -31.72 -4.33 -3.71
N LYS A 163 -31.34 -3.38 -4.56
CA LYS A 163 -30.08 -3.38 -5.30
C LYS A 163 -29.14 -2.35 -4.68
N GLU A 164 -27.91 -2.73 -4.42
CA GLU A 164 -26.90 -1.80 -3.92
C GLU A 164 -26.31 -0.97 -5.06
N ALA A 165 -26.23 0.35 -4.85
CA ALA A 165 -25.39 1.25 -5.62
C ALA A 165 -24.15 1.59 -4.80
N THR A 166 -22.99 1.57 -5.46
CA THR A 166 -21.71 1.95 -4.87
C THR A 166 -21.25 3.26 -5.50
N LEU A 167 -21.03 4.27 -4.67
CA LEU A 167 -20.53 5.59 -5.07
C LEU A 167 -19.16 5.79 -4.43
N VAL A 168 -18.13 5.95 -5.25
CA VAL A 168 -16.76 6.11 -4.77
C VAL A 168 -16.30 7.53 -5.02
N PHE A 169 -15.94 8.22 -3.95
CA PHE A 169 -15.44 9.59 -3.97
C PHE A 169 -14.00 9.65 -3.48
N ARG A 170 -13.22 10.55 -4.06
CA ARG A 170 -11.88 10.92 -3.61
C ARG A 170 -11.88 12.35 -3.13
N ARG A 171 -11.10 12.62 -2.07
CA ARG A 171 -10.95 13.96 -1.52
C ARG A 171 -10.38 14.87 -2.59
N ALA A 172 -11.14 15.90 -2.96
CA ALA A 172 -10.62 16.95 -3.81
C ALA A 172 -9.69 17.83 -2.98
N SER A 173 -8.50 18.13 -3.49
CA SER A 173 -7.74 19.27 -3.00
C SER A 173 -8.57 20.53 -3.20
N ALA A 174 -8.41 21.52 -2.31
CA ALA A 174 -9.01 22.83 -2.48
C ALA A 174 -8.75 23.29 -3.92
N THR A 175 -9.81 23.60 -4.67
CA THR A 175 -9.66 23.98 -6.08
C THR A 175 -8.78 25.21 -6.17
N ALA A 176 -7.56 25.00 -6.65
CA ALA A 176 -6.78 26.03 -7.30
C ALA A 176 -7.71 26.73 -8.31
N THR A 177 -7.87 28.05 -8.16
CA THR A 177 -8.47 28.93 -9.18
C THR A 177 -7.87 28.65 -10.56
N PRO A 178 -8.54 28.98 -11.69
CA PRO A 178 -7.97 28.79 -13.03
C PRO A 178 -6.56 29.36 -13.20
N ALA A 179 -6.27 30.52 -12.60
CA ALA A 179 -4.93 31.11 -12.57
C ALA A 179 -3.91 30.23 -11.83
N SER A 180 -4.30 29.64 -10.69
CA SER A 180 -3.46 28.65 -10.02
C SER A 180 -3.44 27.28 -10.71
N GLN A 181 -4.44 26.88 -11.51
CA GLN A 181 -4.34 25.68 -12.35
C GLN A 181 -3.34 25.89 -13.49
N GLU A 182 -3.30 27.08 -14.08
CA GLU A 182 -2.33 27.45 -15.12
C GLU A 182 -0.90 27.41 -14.54
N VAL A 183 -0.67 28.08 -13.41
CA VAL A 183 0.62 28.00 -12.68
C VAL A 183 0.95 26.57 -12.25
N LEU A 184 -0.01 25.82 -11.67
CA LEU A 184 0.22 24.42 -11.30
C LEU A 184 0.48 23.53 -12.50
N SER A 185 -0.08 23.84 -13.69
CA SER A 185 0.18 23.08 -14.91
C SER A 185 1.62 23.27 -15.41
N GLU A 186 2.23 24.44 -15.18
CA GLU A 186 3.65 24.67 -15.46
C GLU A 186 4.57 23.84 -14.54
N PHE A 187 4.15 23.59 -13.30
CA PHE A 187 4.88 22.75 -12.35
C PHE A 187 4.53 21.27 -12.44
N ARG A 188 3.46 20.90 -13.15
CA ARG A 188 3.08 19.51 -13.36
C ARG A 188 3.96 18.91 -14.43
N TRP A 189 4.55 17.77 -14.10
CA TRP A 189 5.20 16.96 -15.11
C TRP A 189 4.20 16.47 -16.16
N ALA A 190 4.42 16.87 -17.40
CA ALA A 190 3.59 16.49 -18.56
C ALA A 190 4.15 15.26 -19.31
N GLY A 191 5.28 14.71 -18.88
CA GLY A 191 5.88 13.54 -19.52
C GLY A 191 5.10 12.27 -19.22
N LYS A 192 5.03 11.37 -20.19
CA LYS A 192 4.48 10.03 -19.97
C LYS A 192 5.40 9.27 -19.01
N LYS A 193 4.80 8.67 -17.98
CA LYS A 193 5.50 7.83 -16.99
C LYS A 193 6.02 6.55 -17.65
N ILE A 194 7.22 6.15 -17.23
CA ILE A 194 7.90 4.94 -17.72
C ILE A 194 7.52 3.78 -16.78
N PRO A 195 6.99 2.68 -17.31
CA PRO A 195 6.75 1.48 -16.50
C PRO A 195 8.04 0.97 -15.86
N LEU A 196 8.07 0.89 -14.53
CA LEU A 196 9.19 0.41 -13.73
C LEU A 196 8.75 -0.82 -12.93
N MET A 197 9.33 -1.96 -13.24
CA MET A 197 9.17 -3.19 -12.47
C MET A 197 10.39 -3.39 -11.57
N LEU A 198 10.15 -3.65 -10.29
CA LEU A 198 11.19 -3.92 -9.30
C LEU A 198 11.07 -5.39 -8.90
N LEU A 199 12.14 -6.15 -9.10
CA LEU A 199 12.24 -7.54 -8.64
C LEU A 199 13.22 -7.58 -7.47
N GLY A 200 12.66 -7.70 -6.26
CA GLY A 200 13.39 -8.02 -5.05
C GLY A 200 13.86 -9.47 -5.08
N SER A 201 15.14 -9.69 -4.83
CA SER A 201 15.78 -11.00 -4.84
C SER A 201 16.55 -11.24 -3.55
N TYR A 202 16.94 -12.49 -3.34
CA TYR A 202 17.91 -12.89 -2.33
C TYR A 202 19.26 -13.05 -3.03
N HIS A 203 20.36 -12.92 -2.28
CA HIS A 203 21.69 -13.18 -2.81
C HIS A 203 21.82 -14.67 -3.13
N MET A 204 21.74 -15.01 -4.42
CA MET A 204 21.82 -16.39 -4.90
C MET A 204 23.25 -16.92 -4.84
N SER A 205 24.23 -16.01 -4.90
CA SER A 205 25.60 -16.29 -4.53
C SER A 205 25.71 -16.36 -3.02
N ASN A 206 25.74 -17.57 -2.47
CA ASN A 206 26.04 -17.80 -1.07
C ASN A 206 27.54 -18.15 -0.90
N PRO A 207 28.44 -17.17 -0.65
CA PRO A 207 29.85 -17.46 -0.36
C PRO A 207 30.06 -18.00 1.07
N GLY A 208 29.00 -18.15 1.89
CA GLY A 208 29.10 -18.57 3.29
C GLY A 208 29.70 -17.51 4.21
N ALA A 209 29.83 -16.26 3.75
CA ALA A 209 30.57 -15.18 4.41
C ALA A 209 29.68 -14.20 5.21
N ASP A 210 28.35 -14.33 5.12
CA ASP A 210 27.42 -13.47 5.87
C ASP A 210 27.14 -14.06 7.26
N GLN A 211 26.67 -13.22 8.19
CA GLN A 211 26.24 -13.63 9.54
C GLN A 211 25.09 -14.66 9.51
N PHE A 212 24.49 -14.87 8.33
CA PHE A 212 23.18 -15.45 8.10
C PHE A 212 23.14 -16.23 6.78
N ASN A 213 23.51 -17.52 6.80
CA ASN A 213 23.57 -18.35 5.60
C ASN A 213 22.27 -19.12 5.35
N LEU A 214 21.73 -19.02 4.13
CA LEU A 214 20.59 -19.80 3.66
C LEU A 214 21.01 -21.24 3.35
N ASP A 215 20.37 -22.22 3.99
CA ASP A 215 20.52 -23.65 3.67
C ASP A 215 19.62 -23.99 2.47
N SER A 216 20.19 -23.89 1.26
CA SER A 216 19.54 -24.18 -0.02
C SER A 216 20.38 -25.10 -0.91
N ASP A 217 19.71 -25.84 -1.79
CA ASP A 217 20.38 -26.55 -2.89
C ASP A 217 21.04 -25.57 -3.86
N ASP A 218 22.08 -26.03 -4.57
CA ASP A 218 22.84 -25.17 -5.48
C ASP A 218 21.92 -24.59 -6.56
N VAL A 219 21.95 -23.26 -6.73
CA VAL A 219 21.18 -22.57 -7.75
C VAL A 219 21.52 -23.05 -9.16
N LEU A 220 22.73 -23.58 -9.37
CA LEU A 220 23.18 -24.18 -10.62
C LEU A 220 22.68 -25.62 -10.83
N ALA A 221 22.01 -26.22 -9.84
CA ALA A 221 21.45 -27.56 -9.98
C ALA A 221 20.38 -27.60 -11.10
N PRO A 222 20.26 -28.69 -11.87
CA PRO A 222 19.35 -28.76 -13.03
C PRO A 222 17.89 -28.38 -12.71
N LYS A 223 17.39 -28.75 -11.53
CA LYS A 223 16.06 -28.37 -11.05
C LYS A 223 15.92 -26.83 -10.95
N ARG A 224 16.86 -26.17 -10.27
CA ARG A 224 16.83 -24.72 -10.05
C ARG A 224 17.05 -23.93 -11.33
N GLN A 225 17.90 -24.42 -12.23
CA GLN A 225 18.07 -23.84 -13.56
C GLN A 225 16.76 -23.85 -14.36
N ALA A 226 16.00 -24.94 -14.34
CA ALA A 226 14.68 -25.01 -15.00
C ALA A 226 13.66 -24.05 -14.37
N GLU A 227 13.66 -23.91 -13.04
CA GLU A 227 12.80 -22.96 -12.33
C GLU A 227 13.14 -21.51 -12.68
N ILE A 228 14.42 -21.16 -12.73
CA ILE A 228 14.90 -19.82 -13.13
C ILE A 228 14.52 -19.51 -14.57
N GLU A 229 14.69 -20.46 -15.49
CA GLU A 229 14.27 -20.29 -16.89
C GLU A 229 12.77 -20.03 -17.01
N ALA A 230 11.96 -20.68 -16.17
CA ALA A 230 10.52 -20.43 -16.11
C ALA A 230 10.19 -19.03 -15.56
N VAL A 231 10.93 -18.54 -14.55
CA VAL A 231 10.81 -17.16 -14.06
C VAL A 231 11.19 -16.15 -15.14
N VAL A 232 12.35 -16.33 -15.78
CA VAL A 232 12.84 -15.47 -16.87
C VAL A 232 11.81 -15.39 -18.00
N LYS A 233 11.22 -16.52 -18.39
CA LYS A 233 10.18 -16.57 -19.44
C LYS A 233 8.93 -15.78 -19.05
N ARG A 234 8.49 -15.83 -17.78
CA ARG A 234 7.35 -15.04 -17.32
C ARG A 234 7.67 -13.54 -17.26
N LEU A 235 8.84 -13.17 -16.74
CA LEU A 235 9.31 -11.78 -16.72
C LEU A 235 9.44 -11.19 -18.13
N ALA A 236 9.78 -12.00 -19.13
CA ALA A 236 9.80 -11.58 -20.53
C ALA A 236 8.43 -11.09 -21.05
N ALA A 237 7.30 -11.50 -20.45
CA ALA A 237 5.97 -10.99 -20.79
C ALA A 237 5.81 -9.49 -20.45
N PHE A 238 6.59 -8.98 -19.49
CA PHE A 238 6.67 -7.55 -19.22
C PHE A 238 7.38 -6.79 -20.35
N LYS A 239 8.10 -7.46 -21.25
CA LYS A 239 8.86 -6.85 -22.35
C LYS A 239 9.73 -5.66 -21.89
N PRO A 240 10.55 -5.82 -20.83
CA PRO A 240 11.47 -4.75 -20.44
C PRO A 240 12.39 -4.44 -21.61
N THR A 241 12.60 -3.18 -21.91
CA THR A 241 13.57 -2.69 -22.90
C THR A 241 14.90 -2.32 -22.25
N ARG A 242 14.89 -2.10 -20.93
CA ARG A 242 16.06 -1.84 -20.09
C ARG A 242 16.03 -2.77 -18.88
N ILE A 243 17.17 -3.41 -18.59
CA ILE A 243 17.33 -4.29 -17.43
C ILE A 243 18.52 -3.81 -16.61
N ALA A 244 18.24 -3.29 -15.43
CA ALA A 244 19.24 -2.85 -14.47
C ALA A 244 19.47 -3.92 -13.40
N VAL A 245 20.72 -4.00 -12.90
CA VAL A 245 21.16 -5.04 -11.98
C VAL A 245 21.99 -4.48 -10.83
N GLU A 246 21.99 -5.20 -9.70
CA GLU A 246 22.82 -4.94 -8.52
C GLU A 246 24.31 -5.26 -8.79
N ALA A 247 24.93 -4.41 -9.59
CA ALA A 247 26.38 -4.38 -9.79
C ALA A 247 26.85 -2.91 -9.77
N PRO A 248 28.10 -2.62 -9.38
CA PRO A 248 28.56 -1.24 -9.22
C PRO A 248 28.36 -0.40 -10.48
N PHE A 249 27.81 0.80 -10.34
CA PHE A 249 27.56 1.69 -11.46
C PHE A 249 28.86 1.98 -12.24
N GLY A 250 28.79 1.86 -13.57
CA GLY A 250 29.95 1.99 -14.45
C GLY A 250 30.89 0.78 -14.46
N ASP A 251 30.54 -0.34 -13.82
CA ASP A 251 31.35 -1.56 -13.85
C ASP A 251 31.41 -2.19 -15.25
N SER A 252 32.49 -1.88 -15.96
CA SER A 252 32.77 -2.44 -17.28
C SER A 252 33.01 -3.95 -17.23
N ALA A 253 33.39 -4.52 -16.09
CA ALA A 253 33.59 -5.96 -15.96
C ALA A 253 32.25 -6.71 -16.04
N THR A 254 31.19 -6.21 -15.39
CA THR A 254 29.84 -6.82 -15.50
C THR A 254 29.31 -6.75 -16.93
N VAL A 255 29.48 -5.62 -17.60
CA VAL A 255 29.10 -5.49 -19.03
C VAL A 255 29.92 -6.43 -19.91
N ALA A 256 31.23 -6.56 -19.68
CA ALA A 256 32.09 -7.47 -20.44
C ALA A 256 31.69 -8.93 -20.26
N ARG A 257 31.38 -9.38 -19.03
CA ARG A 257 30.86 -10.74 -18.77
C ARG A 257 29.55 -10.99 -19.51
N TYR A 258 28.66 -10.00 -19.56
CA TYR A 258 27.44 -10.11 -20.35
C TYR A 258 27.74 -10.28 -21.86
N GLN A 259 28.71 -9.55 -22.41
CA GLN A 259 29.13 -9.72 -23.81
C GLN A 259 29.69 -11.13 -24.08
N GLU A 260 30.51 -11.66 -23.18
CA GLU A 260 31.01 -13.04 -23.30
C GLU A 260 29.88 -14.07 -23.21
N TYR A 261 28.86 -13.81 -22.39
CA TYR A 261 27.66 -14.64 -22.29
C TYR A 261 26.80 -14.60 -23.55
N LEU A 262 26.65 -13.43 -24.18
CA LEU A 262 26.02 -13.31 -25.50
C LEU A 262 26.78 -14.12 -26.56
N ALA A 263 28.11 -14.07 -26.53
CA ALA A 263 28.98 -14.82 -27.44
C ALA A 263 29.06 -16.34 -27.16
N GLY A 264 28.41 -16.83 -26.09
CA GLY A 264 28.45 -18.24 -25.69
C GLY A 264 29.80 -18.69 -25.12
N LYS A 265 30.62 -17.75 -24.64
CA LYS A 265 31.97 -17.99 -24.08
C LYS A 265 32.02 -17.91 -22.56
N TYR A 266 30.89 -17.69 -21.92
CA TYR A 266 30.79 -17.46 -20.48
C TYR A 266 29.69 -18.34 -19.87
N GLU A 267 30.02 -19.03 -18.79
CA GLU A 267 29.07 -19.77 -17.97
C GLU A 267 28.61 -18.88 -16.81
N LEU A 268 27.29 -18.77 -16.63
CA LEU A 268 26.70 -17.91 -15.61
C LEU A 268 27.06 -18.38 -14.21
N ARG A 269 27.41 -17.42 -13.36
CA ARG A 269 27.66 -17.61 -11.94
C ARG A 269 26.36 -17.66 -11.17
N ARG A 270 26.46 -17.96 -9.88
CA ARG A 270 25.32 -18.16 -9.00
C ARG A 270 24.47 -16.92 -8.78
N SER A 271 24.98 -15.73 -9.06
CA SER A 271 24.34 -14.48 -8.70
C SER A 271 23.06 -14.17 -9.49
N GLU A 272 22.15 -13.47 -8.86
CA GLU A 272 20.84 -13.08 -9.36
C GLU A 272 20.93 -12.18 -10.60
N GLU A 273 21.94 -11.30 -10.68
CA GLU A 273 22.17 -10.44 -11.84
C GLU A 273 22.50 -11.27 -13.09
N GLU A 274 23.17 -12.42 -12.92
CA GLU A 274 23.52 -13.31 -14.02
C GLU A 274 22.40 -14.34 -14.29
N GLN A 275 21.88 -14.99 -13.24
CA GLN A 275 20.84 -16.00 -13.36
C GLN A 275 19.51 -15.45 -13.85
N ILE A 276 19.12 -14.22 -13.48
CA ILE A 276 17.88 -13.60 -13.95
C ILE A 276 18.19 -12.50 -14.97
N GLY A 277 19.02 -11.52 -14.59
CA GLY A 277 19.28 -10.33 -15.41
C GLY A 277 19.88 -10.67 -16.78
N PHE A 278 21.01 -11.38 -16.83
CA PHE A 278 21.68 -11.71 -18.09
C PHE A 278 20.84 -12.64 -18.96
N ARG A 279 20.21 -13.67 -18.36
CA ARG A 279 19.32 -14.60 -19.09
C ARG A 279 18.17 -13.87 -19.77
N LEU A 280 17.51 -12.98 -19.04
CA LEU A 280 16.37 -12.22 -19.56
C LEU A 280 16.80 -11.23 -20.66
N ALA A 281 17.89 -10.50 -20.43
CA ALA A 281 18.46 -9.58 -21.42
C ALA A 281 18.82 -10.31 -22.73
N LYS A 282 19.47 -11.48 -22.63
CA LYS A 282 19.78 -12.31 -23.80
C LYS A 282 18.52 -12.84 -24.50
N MET A 283 17.53 -13.31 -23.74
CA MET A 283 16.26 -13.79 -24.30
C MET A 283 15.52 -12.71 -25.10
N LEU A 284 15.61 -11.45 -24.66
CA LEU A 284 14.97 -10.30 -25.32
C LEU A 284 15.86 -9.64 -26.39
N GLY A 285 17.08 -10.16 -26.61
CA GLY A 285 18.00 -9.64 -27.62
C GLY A 285 18.64 -8.30 -27.25
N HIS A 286 18.77 -7.99 -25.95
CA HIS A 286 19.40 -6.76 -25.51
C HIS A 286 20.92 -6.81 -25.72
N GLU A 287 21.48 -5.74 -26.27
CA GLU A 287 22.92 -5.63 -26.50
C GLU A 287 23.71 -5.34 -25.22
N THR A 288 23.05 -4.90 -24.14
CA THR A 288 23.72 -4.56 -22.88
C THR A 288 22.86 -4.82 -21.63
N ILE A 289 23.50 -4.73 -20.47
CA ILE A 289 22.91 -4.76 -19.13
C ILE A 289 23.37 -3.51 -18.37
N TYR A 290 22.60 -3.03 -17.37
CA TYR A 290 22.89 -1.77 -16.69
C TYR A 290 23.20 -1.95 -15.19
N PRO A 291 24.48 -1.98 -14.78
CA PRO A 291 24.88 -1.88 -13.38
C PRO A 291 24.47 -0.52 -12.76
N ILE A 292 23.84 -0.51 -11.58
CA ILE A 292 23.38 0.73 -10.92
C ILE A 292 23.76 0.86 -9.43
N ASP A 293 24.43 -0.13 -8.84
CA ASP A 293 24.75 -0.13 -7.40
C ASP A 293 25.80 0.92 -7.03
N VAL A 294 25.78 1.32 -5.76
CA VAL A 294 26.78 2.18 -5.14
C VAL A 294 26.92 1.82 -3.66
N GLN A 295 28.16 1.90 -3.17
CA GLN A 295 28.47 1.65 -1.76
C GLN A 295 27.85 2.70 -0.84
N GLY A 296 27.32 2.24 0.30
CA GLY A 296 26.86 3.09 1.39
C GLY A 296 28.01 3.52 2.30
N ARG A 297 27.77 4.55 3.12
CA ARG A 297 28.78 5.09 4.05
C ARG A 297 28.80 4.34 5.39
N PHE A 298 27.62 4.10 5.97
CA PHE A 298 27.35 3.37 7.21
C PHE A 298 28.44 3.50 8.30
N ASP A 299 28.32 4.53 9.16
CA ASP A 299 29.21 4.72 10.30
C ASP A 299 28.84 3.78 11.47
N GLN A 300 29.33 2.54 11.38
CA GLN A 300 29.08 1.52 12.41
C GLN A 300 29.71 1.88 13.76
N ALA A 301 30.87 2.54 13.76
CA ALA A 301 31.56 2.92 14.99
C ALA A 301 30.74 3.93 15.81
N ALA A 302 30.11 4.91 15.16
CA ALA A 302 29.22 5.85 15.82
C ALA A 302 27.99 5.16 16.45
N LEU A 303 27.43 4.14 15.78
CA LEU A 303 26.32 3.36 16.33
C LEU A 303 26.76 2.57 17.57
N GLU A 304 27.91 1.90 17.49
CA GLU A 304 28.47 1.12 18.59
C GLU A 304 28.75 2.00 19.83
N GLU A 305 29.19 3.25 19.62
CA GLU A 305 29.38 4.23 20.69
C GLU A 305 28.07 4.56 21.42
N VAL A 306 26.98 4.83 20.68
CA VAL A 306 25.65 5.08 21.28
C VAL A 306 25.15 3.86 22.05
N VAL A 307 25.33 2.67 21.49
CA VAL A 307 24.94 1.43 22.17
C VAL A 307 25.74 1.20 23.45
N ALA A 308 27.05 1.50 23.43
CA ALA A 308 27.92 1.37 24.59
C ALA A 308 27.60 2.38 25.71
N ALA A 309 27.07 3.56 25.36
CA ALA A 309 26.66 4.57 26.34
C ALA A 309 25.43 4.14 27.17
N ASN A 310 24.53 3.33 26.60
CA ASN A 310 23.37 2.78 27.31
C ASN A 310 23.02 1.34 26.88
N PRO A 311 23.82 0.34 27.29
CA PRO A 311 23.63 -1.04 26.84
C PRO A 311 22.30 -1.64 27.29
N ALA A 312 21.80 -1.24 28.47
CA ALA A 312 20.53 -1.73 28.99
C ALA A 312 19.32 -1.18 28.20
N GLY A 313 19.42 0.05 27.68
CA GLY A 313 18.37 0.68 26.87
C GLY A 313 18.34 0.21 25.42
N HIS A 314 19.51 -0.06 24.82
CA HIS A 314 19.62 -0.40 23.40
C HIS A 314 19.78 -1.90 23.13
N GLY A 315 20.50 -2.61 24.00
CA GLY A 315 20.89 -4.01 23.83
C GLY A 315 19.71 -4.97 23.59
N PRO A 316 18.65 -4.98 24.42
CA PRO A 316 17.53 -5.89 24.23
C PRO A 316 16.81 -5.72 22.89
N ARG A 317 16.70 -4.48 22.41
CA ARG A 317 16.12 -4.20 21.10
C ARG A 317 17.02 -4.72 19.99
N LEU A 318 18.30 -4.34 19.98
CA LEU A 318 19.23 -4.75 18.92
C LEU A 318 19.47 -6.27 18.90
N ALA A 319 19.48 -6.94 20.06
CA ALA A 319 19.56 -8.40 20.13
C ALA A 319 18.37 -9.11 19.44
N GLY A 320 17.22 -8.45 19.33
CA GLY A 320 16.07 -8.95 18.59
C GLY A 320 16.30 -9.05 17.08
N LEU A 321 17.22 -8.25 16.50
CA LEU A 321 17.56 -8.32 15.07
C LEU A 321 18.08 -9.69 14.70
N ASP A 322 18.98 -10.26 15.51
CA ASP A 322 19.58 -11.57 15.24
C ASP A 322 18.52 -12.68 15.20
N GLN A 323 17.55 -12.62 16.12
CA GLN A 323 16.47 -13.61 16.17
C GLN A 323 15.55 -13.47 14.96
N ILE A 324 15.22 -12.25 14.55
CA ILE A 324 14.39 -12.00 13.38
C ILE A 324 15.12 -12.42 12.10
N GLY A 325 16.41 -12.09 11.96
CA GLY A 325 17.24 -12.53 10.84
C GLY A 325 17.25 -14.06 10.72
N LYS A 326 17.50 -14.77 11.82
CA LYS A 326 17.42 -16.25 11.86
C LYS A 326 16.05 -16.78 11.43
N ALA A 327 14.97 -16.19 11.92
CA ALA A 327 13.62 -16.59 11.56
C ALA A 327 13.33 -16.34 10.07
N ALA A 328 13.76 -15.19 9.53
CA ALA A 328 13.60 -14.85 8.12
C ALA A 328 14.34 -15.83 7.20
N ILE A 329 15.59 -16.18 7.52
CA ILE A 329 16.36 -17.18 6.74
C ILE A 329 15.72 -18.55 6.83
N ALA A 330 15.28 -18.96 8.02
CA ALA A 330 14.61 -20.25 8.19
C ALA A 330 13.33 -20.34 7.34
N GLN A 331 12.58 -19.24 7.28
CA GLN A 331 11.38 -19.11 6.47
C GLN A 331 11.69 -19.12 4.96
N MET A 332 12.72 -18.39 4.52
CA MET A 332 13.20 -18.43 3.13
C MET A 332 13.65 -19.85 2.73
N GLY A 333 14.38 -20.53 3.62
CA GLY A 333 14.78 -21.92 3.40
C GLY A 333 13.58 -22.86 3.31
N GLN A 334 12.51 -22.60 4.08
CA GLN A 334 11.27 -23.34 3.97
C GLN A 334 10.60 -23.13 2.60
N TRP A 335 10.50 -21.88 2.12
CA TRP A 335 9.93 -21.58 0.80
C TRP A 335 10.69 -22.28 -0.33
N LEU A 336 12.03 -22.32 -0.27
CA LEU A 336 12.81 -23.07 -1.26
C LEU A 336 12.64 -24.58 -1.17
N ARG A 337 12.54 -25.15 0.04
CA ARG A 337 12.36 -26.60 0.22
C ARG A 337 10.99 -27.07 -0.24
N GLU A 338 9.95 -26.29 0.05
CA GLU A 338 8.56 -26.64 -0.22
C GLU A 338 8.06 -26.16 -1.59
N GLY A 339 8.73 -25.16 -2.18
CA GLY A 339 8.33 -24.53 -3.44
C GLY A 339 9.46 -24.38 -4.46
N THR A 340 9.23 -23.49 -5.41
CA THR A 340 10.14 -23.15 -6.50
C THR A 340 10.84 -21.82 -6.26
N ILE A 341 11.86 -21.50 -7.06
CA ILE A 341 12.45 -20.14 -7.11
C ILE A 341 11.36 -19.08 -7.34
N ALA A 342 10.37 -19.38 -8.18
CA ALA A 342 9.26 -18.47 -8.46
C ALA A 342 8.40 -18.21 -7.22
N ASP A 343 8.11 -19.25 -6.43
CA ASP A 343 7.36 -19.12 -5.18
C ASP A 343 8.10 -18.27 -4.16
N MET A 344 9.42 -18.49 -4.02
CA MET A 344 10.21 -17.67 -3.08
C MET A 344 10.27 -16.22 -3.52
N LEU A 345 10.56 -15.94 -4.80
CA LEU A 345 10.53 -14.57 -5.32
C LEU A 345 9.15 -13.95 -5.15
N TYR A 346 8.07 -14.70 -5.35
CA TYR A 346 6.71 -14.21 -5.12
C TYR A 346 6.51 -13.80 -3.67
N GLU A 347 6.80 -14.67 -2.70
CA GLU A 347 6.62 -14.35 -1.28
C GLU A 347 7.48 -13.16 -0.85
N MET A 348 8.73 -13.08 -1.30
CA MET A 348 9.62 -11.96 -1.00
C MET A 348 9.14 -10.62 -1.56
N ASN A 349 8.45 -10.61 -2.69
CA ASN A 349 7.96 -9.37 -3.33
C ASN A 349 6.53 -8.99 -2.91
N ARG A 350 5.93 -9.70 -1.96
CA ARG A 350 4.63 -9.29 -1.41
C ARG A 350 4.79 -8.03 -0.54
N PRO A 351 3.83 -7.09 -0.58
CA PRO A 351 3.90 -5.85 0.18
C PRO A 351 4.18 -6.06 1.68
N GLU A 352 3.59 -7.09 2.28
CA GLU A 352 3.77 -7.38 3.72
C GLU A 352 5.21 -7.76 4.08
N PHE A 353 5.92 -8.48 3.19
CA PHE A 353 7.31 -8.88 3.42
C PHE A 353 8.29 -7.78 3.05
N LEU A 354 7.99 -7.00 2.01
CA LEU A 354 8.73 -5.80 1.65
C LEU A 354 8.70 -4.76 2.78
N ASP A 355 7.51 -4.47 3.33
CA ASP A 355 7.35 -3.53 4.44
C ASP A 355 8.04 -4.05 5.71
N LEU A 356 7.89 -5.35 6.03
CA LEU A 356 8.58 -5.96 7.18
C LEU A 356 10.11 -5.82 7.07
N ASN A 357 10.68 -6.03 5.88
CA ASN A 357 12.12 -5.90 5.66
C ASN A 357 12.59 -4.45 5.90
N TYR A 358 11.89 -3.46 5.32
CA TYR A 358 12.20 -2.06 5.54
C TYR A 358 12.07 -1.63 7.01
N GLN A 359 11.04 -2.13 7.71
CA GLN A 359 10.82 -1.85 9.12
C GLN A 359 11.99 -2.30 10.00
N LEU A 360 12.81 -3.28 9.61
CA LEU A 360 14.00 -3.66 10.39
C LEU A 360 14.98 -2.51 10.55
N TYR A 361 15.15 -1.69 9.51
CA TYR A 361 16.06 -0.55 9.58
C TYR A 361 15.51 0.55 10.48
N VAL A 362 14.24 0.91 10.28
CA VAL A 362 13.60 2.02 11.02
C VAL A 362 13.36 1.63 12.48
N ARG A 363 12.76 0.47 12.75
CA ARG A 363 12.36 0.05 14.09
C ARG A 363 13.55 -0.14 15.04
N PHE A 364 14.67 -0.63 14.54
CA PHE A 364 15.81 -0.97 15.39
C PHE A 364 16.84 0.15 15.50
N PHE A 365 17.15 0.83 14.39
CA PHE A 365 18.21 1.83 14.38
C PHE A 365 17.72 3.24 14.68
N LEU A 366 16.59 3.70 14.12
CA LEU A 366 16.09 5.07 14.36
C LEU A 366 15.99 5.44 15.85
N PRO A 367 15.48 4.58 16.76
CA PRO A 367 15.41 4.91 18.19
C PRO A 367 16.72 4.67 18.96
N THR A 368 17.86 4.46 18.28
CA THR A 368 19.19 4.32 18.89
C THR A 368 19.85 5.69 18.94
N VAL A 369 19.59 6.40 20.03
CA VAL A 369 20.01 7.78 20.31
C VAL A 369 20.34 7.89 21.79
N GLU A 370 21.42 8.59 22.13
CA GLU A 370 21.82 8.83 23.52
C GLU A 370 22.49 10.21 23.64
N GLY A 371 22.11 11.01 24.63
CA GLY A 371 22.74 12.31 24.90
C GLY A 371 22.83 13.31 23.72
N GLY A 372 21.99 13.19 22.69
CA GLY A 372 22.05 14.01 21.47
C GLY A 372 22.95 13.46 20.36
N ASN A 373 23.55 12.28 20.54
CA ASN A 373 24.19 11.52 19.48
C ASN A 373 23.11 10.73 18.70
N TYR A 374 22.88 11.11 17.44
CA TYR A 374 21.82 10.59 16.57
C TYR A 374 22.29 9.46 15.64
N ALA A 375 23.36 8.72 15.98
CA ALA A 375 23.97 7.70 15.11
C ALA A 375 22.95 6.68 14.53
N GLY A 376 21.92 6.31 15.28
CA GLY A 376 20.84 5.45 14.78
C GLY A 376 20.01 6.09 13.65
N ALA A 377 19.68 7.38 13.77
CA ALA A 377 19.00 8.13 12.71
C ALA A 377 19.94 8.37 11.52
N ASP A 378 21.22 8.64 11.77
CA ASP A 378 22.23 8.84 10.72
C ASP A 378 22.45 7.57 9.90
N LEU A 379 22.43 6.39 10.53
CA LEU A 379 22.51 5.10 9.82
C LEU A 379 21.28 4.88 8.91
N VAL A 380 20.07 5.19 9.40
CA VAL A 380 18.86 5.13 8.59
C VAL A 380 18.90 6.15 7.45
N ALA A 381 19.44 7.35 7.69
CA ALA A 381 19.65 8.37 6.67
C ALA A 381 20.66 7.92 5.61
N ASP A 382 21.77 7.27 6.00
CA ASP A 382 22.75 6.68 5.09
C ASP A 382 22.12 5.58 4.22
N TRP A 383 21.23 4.76 4.78
CA TRP A 383 20.46 3.77 4.02
C TRP A 383 19.57 4.42 2.96
N HIS A 384 18.85 5.48 3.32
CA HIS A 384 18.05 6.26 2.37
C HIS A 384 18.92 6.93 1.31
N GLN A 385 20.05 7.52 1.71
CA GLN A 385 20.99 8.17 0.81
C GLN A 385 21.56 7.18 -0.21
N ARG A 386 21.93 5.95 0.21
CA ARG A 386 22.38 4.90 -0.72
C ARG A 386 21.30 4.61 -1.76
N ASN A 387 20.06 4.39 -1.32
CA ASN A 387 18.94 4.09 -2.22
C ASN A 387 18.60 5.23 -3.19
N LEU A 388 18.66 6.49 -2.73
CA LEU A 388 18.54 7.67 -3.60
C LEU A 388 19.64 7.72 -4.66
N ARG A 389 20.88 7.38 -4.31
CA ARG A 389 21.99 7.35 -5.27
C ARG A 389 21.86 6.22 -6.28
N ILE A 390 21.38 5.04 -5.86
CA ILE A 390 21.07 3.93 -6.79
C ILE A 390 19.99 4.37 -7.79
N MET A 391 18.90 4.97 -7.32
CA MET A 391 17.86 5.50 -8.22
C MET A 391 18.39 6.65 -9.11
N SER A 392 19.31 7.48 -8.62
CA SER A 392 20.00 8.46 -9.47
C SER A 392 20.85 7.81 -10.55
N ASN A 393 21.52 6.69 -10.26
CA ASN A 393 22.25 5.90 -11.26
C ASN A 393 21.28 5.28 -12.29
N LEU A 394 20.10 4.84 -11.85
CA LEU A 394 19.06 4.39 -12.77
C LEU A 394 18.67 5.49 -13.78
N HIS A 395 18.53 6.75 -13.35
CA HIS A 395 18.28 7.88 -14.26
C HIS A 395 19.40 8.09 -15.30
N GLN A 396 20.64 7.71 -14.99
CA GLN A 396 21.78 7.89 -15.88
C GLN A 396 21.87 6.86 -17.01
N ILE A 397 21.10 5.76 -16.96
CA ILE A 397 21.15 4.72 -18.01
C ILE A 397 20.51 5.17 -19.33
N GLY A 398 19.76 6.27 -19.29
CA GLY A 398 19.08 6.89 -20.43
C GLY A 398 17.87 6.09 -20.89
N PHE A 399 16.69 6.70 -20.80
CA PHE A 399 15.42 6.09 -21.22
C PHE A 399 14.52 7.10 -21.93
N THR A 400 13.59 6.56 -22.69
CA THR A 400 12.54 7.23 -23.46
C THR A 400 11.17 6.88 -22.87
N PRO A 401 10.11 7.67 -23.15
CA PRO A 401 8.74 7.35 -22.71
C PRO A 401 8.17 6.00 -23.22
N GLU A 402 8.86 5.35 -24.14
CA GLU A 402 8.53 4.07 -24.75
C GLU A 402 9.22 2.90 -24.04
N ASP A 403 10.21 3.20 -23.20
CA ASP A 403 10.95 2.19 -22.46
C ASP A 403 10.09 1.54 -21.35
N ARG A 404 10.44 0.29 -21.03
CA ARG A 404 9.94 -0.45 -19.87
C ARG A 404 11.16 -0.94 -19.10
N VAL A 405 11.27 -0.57 -17.84
CA VAL A 405 12.46 -0.80 -17.03
C VAL A 405 12.19 -1.94 -16.05
N LEU A 406 13.08 -2.93 -16.02
CA LEU A 406 13.15 -3.92 -14.96
C LEU A 406 14.41 -3.68 -14.14
N VAL A 407 14.29 -3.67 -12.82
CA VAL A 407 15.44 -3.65 -11.89
C VAL A 407 15.46 -4.96 -11.13
N VAL A 408 16.55 -5.71 -11.23
CA VAL A 408 16.82 -6.91 -10.43
C VAL A 408 17.77 -6.51 -9.31
N TYR A 409 17.30 -6.57 -8.07
CA TYR A 409 18.04 -6.06 -6.90
C TYR A 409 17.70 -6.84 -5.64
N GLY A 410 18.53 -6.73 -4.61
CA GLY A 410 18.25 -7.26 -3.28
C GLY A 410 16.94 -6.71 -2.70
N GLN A 411 16.14 -7.59 -2.10
CA GLN A 411 14.79 -7.31 -1.57
C GLN A 411 14.73 -6.07 -0.66
N GLY A 412 15.75 -5.85 0.17
CA GLY A 412 15.75 -4.76 1.15
C GLY A 412 15.75 -3.36 0.55
N HIS A 413 16.07 -3.22 -0.74
CA HIS A 413 16.09 -1.95 -1.45
C HIS A 413 14.73 -1.57 -2.07
N VAL A 414 13.93 -2.57 -2.44
CA VAL A 414 12.67 -2.41 -3.18
C VAL A 414 11.72 -1.41 -2.52
N PRO A 415 11.45 -1.46 -1.19
CA PRO A 415 10.52 -0.52 -0.56
C PRO A 415 10.91 0.96 -0.73
N LEU A 416 12.21 1.26 -0.75
CA LEU A 416 12.69 2.62 -0.97
C LEU A 416 12.70 2.99 -2.45
N PHE A 417 13.00 2.05 -3.35
CA PHE A 417 12.86 2.29 -4.79
C PHE A 417 11.41 2.57 -5.19
N GLU A 418 10.44 1.82 -4.64
CA GLU A 418 9.00 2.06 -4.85
C GLU A 418 8.62 3.47 -4.41
N ARG A 419 8.93 3.84 -3.16
CA ARG A 419 8.62 5.18 -2.64
C ARG A 419 9.26 6.29 -3.47
N ILE A 420 10.55 6.16 -3.79
CA ILE A 420 11.27 7.15 -4.63
C ILE A 420 10.61 7.23 -6.01
N ALA A 421 10.22 6.11 -6.61
CA ALA A 421 9.58 6.08 -7.92
C ALA A 421 8.17 6.68 -7.90
N GLU A 422 7.37 6.37 -6.88
CA GLU A 422 6.00 6.88 -6.67
C GLU A 422 5.97 8.38 -6.38
N ASP A 423 6.91 8.86 -5.56
CA ASP A 423 7.11 10.29 -5.28
C ASP A 423 7.67 11.05 -6.49
N SER A 424 8.20 10.33 -7.49
CA SER A 424 8.73 10.92 -8.71
C SER A 424 7.69 11.00 -9.83
N PRO A 425 7.83 11.98 -10.73
CA PRO A 425 6.96 12.07 -11.89
C PRO A 425 7.37 11.14 -13.05
N TYR A 426 8.54 10.48 -12.97
CA TYR A 426 9.15 9.78 -14.10
C TYR A 426 8.63 8.36 -14.30
N PHE A 427 8.26 7.68 -13.22
CA PHE A 427 7.95 6.25 -13.25
C PHE A 427 6.49 5.96 -12.87
N GLU A 428 6.01 4.86 -13.43
CA GLU A 428 4.80 4.15 -13.00
C GLU A 428 5.26 2.78 -12.50
N VAL A 429 5.14 2.54 -11.19
CA VAL A 429 5.56 1.25 -10.60
C VAL A 429 4.60 0.16 -11.05
N VAL A 430 5.14 -0.92 -11.59
CA VAL A 430 4.39 -2.11 -12.04
C VAL A 430 4.75 -3.28 -11.15
N SER A 431 3.75 -3.87 -10.51
CA SER A 431 3.94 -5.05 -9.65
C SER A 431 4.55 -6.23 -10.42
N VAL A 432 5.57 -6.84 -9.81
CA VAL A 432 6.22 -8.05 -10.34
C VAL A 432 5.42 -9.33 -10.04
N LEU A 433 4.53 -9.31 -9.04
CA LEU A 433 3.81 -10.50 -8.56
C LEU A 433 3.04 -11.26 -9.66
N PRO A 434 2.31 -10.59 -10.59
CA PRO A 434 1.61 -11.28 -11.67
C PRO A 434 2.55 -12.01 -12.66
N TYR A 435 3.85 -11.73 -12.61
CA TYR A 435 4.87 -12.34 -13.47
C TYR A 435 5.65 -13.44 -12.75
N LEU A 436 5.33 -13.73 -11.48
CA LEU A 436 6.01 -14.76 -10.69
C LEU A 436 5.14 -15.99 -10.44
N ARG A 437 3.84 -15.96 -10.76
CA ARG A 437 2.94 -17.13 -10.69
C ARG A 437 2.29 -17.41 -12.03
#